data_AF-A0A7V7T2W1-F1
#
_entry.id   AF-A0A7V7T2W1-F1
#
_cell.length_a   1.000
_cell.length_b   1.000
_cell.length_c   1.000
_cell.angle_alpha   90.00
_cell.angle_beta   90.00
_cell.angle_gamma   90.00
#
_symmetry.space_group_name_H-M   'P 1'
#
loop_
_entity.id
_entity.type
_entity.pdbx_description
1 polymer ?
#
loop_
_entity_poly.entity_id
_entity_poly.type
_entity_poly.pdbx_seq_one_letter_code
_entity_poly.pdbx_strand_id
1 'polypeptide(L)'
;MATLSKIKSQPSIRFFHSIELKEKTDAVLSELESNPDYPKHGHAMADLVAELIDAGMDYYFVKALKQAEIGFISEKSAMLGIASAVKLISSVSRKFIVRMDANQLSIVASHIQSLAASK
;
A
#
# COMPACT_ATOMS: atom_id res chain seq x y z
N MET A 1 -3.94 31.57 -24.36
CA MET A 1 -3.42 31.08 -23.06
C MET A 1 -4.54 30.36 -22.33
N ALA A 2 -4.69 29.04 -22.57
CA ALA A 2 -5.81 28.25 -22.07
C ALA A 2 -5.50 27.65 -20.68
N THR A 3 -6.25 28.17 -19.71
CA THR A 3 -6.73 27.64 -18.44
C THR A 3 -6.20 26.27 -17.96
N LEU A 4 -5.57 26.31 -16.79
CA LEU A 4 -5.22 25.16 -15.95
C LEU A 4 -6.43 24.25 -15.73
N SER A 5 -6.31 23.00 -16.19
CA SER A 5 -7.29 21.93 -16.02
C SER A 5 -7.59 21.71 -14.52
N LYS A 6 -8.84 21.99 -14.14
CA LYS A 6 -9.40 21.62 -12.85
C LYS A 6 -9.60 20.11 -12.84
N ILE A 7 -8.58 19.36 -12.43
CA ILE A 7 -8.69 17.92 -12.18
C ILE A 7 -9.77 17.74 -11.09
N LYS A 8 -10.99 17.39 -11.49
CA LYS A 8 -12.00 16.88 -10.55
C LYS A 8 -11.45 15.57 -10.01
N SER A 9 -10.86 15.61 -8.82
CA SER A 9 -10.46 14.41 -8.08
C SER A 9 -11.69 13.51 -7.97
N GLN A 10 -11.62 12.33 -8.57
CA GLN A 10 -12.67 11.32 -8.49
C GLN A 10 -12.93 10.96 -7.01
N PRO A 11 -14.14 10.51 -6.65
CA PRO A 11 -14.40 9.99 -5.31
C PRO A 11 -13.39 8.86 -5.00
N SER A 12 -12.63 9.01 -3.92
CA SER A 12 -11.68 8.00 -3.46
C SER A 12 -11.90 7.73 -1.97
N ILE A 13 -11.90 6.46 -1.57
CA ILE A 13 -11.91 6.03 -0.18
C ILE A 13 -10.53 5.42 0.12
N ARG A 14 -9.91 5.84 1.22
CA ARG A 14 -8.56 5.43 1.67
C ARG A 14 -8.62 4.92 3.11
N PHE A 15 -7.51 4.36 3.60
CA PHE A 15 -7.41 3.83 4.96
C PHE A 15 -6.36 4.58 5.79
N PHE A 16 -6.55 4.59 7.12
CA PHE A 16 -5.53 5.06 8.06
C PHE A 16 -4.59 3.92 8.44
N HIS A 17 -3.29 4.21 8.56
CA HIS A 17 -2.25 3.28 8.99
C HIS A 17 -1.35 3.92 10.06
N SER A 18 -0.37 3.16 10.55
CA SER A 18 0.52 3.60 11.64
C SER A 18 1.53 4.67 11.19
N ILE A 19 2.11 5.39 12.16
CA ILE A 19 3.14 6.41 11.92
C ILE A 19 4.39 5.73 11.34
N GLU A 20 4.75 4.56 11.85
CA GLU A 20 5.90 3.78 11.38
C GLU A 20 5.75 3.41 9.90
N LEU A 21 4.54 3.01 9.48
CA LEU A 21 4.29 2.71 8.06
C LEU A 21 4.33 3.98 7.19
N LYS A 22 3.91 5.14 7.73
CA LYS A 22 4.08 6.43 7.05
C LYS A 22 5.56 6.75 6.86
N GLU A 23 6.36 6.68 7.92
CA GLU A 23 7.80 6.96 7.87
C GLU A 23 8.53 6.02 6.91
N LYS A 24 8.18 4.73 6.93
CA LYS A 24 8.70 3.76 5.97
C LYS A 24 8.31 4.10 4.53
N THR A 25 7.06 4.50 4.31
CA THR A 25 6.58 4.95 2.99
C THR A 25 7.43 6.12 2.51
N ASP A 26 7.54 7.16 3.32
CA ASP A 26 8.32 8.37 2.99
C ASP A 26 9.79 8.03 2.69
N ALA A 27 10.42 7.16 3.50
CA ALA A 27 11.80 6.74 3.31
C ALA A 27 12.02 5.98 2.00
N VAL A 28 11.18 4.99 1.69
CA VAL A 28 11.29 4.18 0.46
C VAL A 28 11.08 5.06 -0.78
N LEU A 29 10.12 5.97 -0.75
CA LEU A 29 9.83 6.87 -1.86
C LEU A 29 10.97 7.87 -2.07
N SER A 30 11.48 8.48 -0.99
CA SER A 30 12.57 9.44 -1.06
C SER A 30 13.89 8.81 -1.55
N GLU A 31 14.19 7.58 -1.14
CA GLU A 31 15.38 6.84 -1.57
C GLU A 31 15.29 6.46 -3.06
N LEU A 32 14.10 6.09 -3.54
CA LEU A 32 13.85 5.84 -4.97
C LEU A 32 14.04 7.12 -5.81
N GLU A 33 13.56 8.26 -5.33
CA GLU A 33 13.72 9.54 -6.02
C GLU A 33 15.17 10.03 -6.03
N SER A 34 15.88 9.85 -4.92
CA SER A 34 17.24 10.37 -4.74
C SER A 34 18.31 9.51 -5.42
N ASN A 35 18.06 8.22 -5.61
CA ASN A 35 19.04 7.28 -6.13
C ASN A 35 18.39 6.23 -7.06
N PRO A 36 17.80 6.65 -8.20
CA PRO A 36 16.92 5.80 -9.01
C PRO A 36 17.56 4.51 -9.52
N ASP A 37 18.89 4.47 -9.67
CA ASP A 37 19.63 3.32 -10.18
C ASP A 37 20.02 2.29 -9.10
N TYR A 38 19.62 2.50 -7.84
CA TYR A 38 19.96 1.55 -6.77
C TYR A 38 19.26 0.19 -6.96
N PRO A 39 20.00 -0.94 -7.04
CA PRO A 39 19.43 -2.23 -7.43
C PRO A 39 18.39 -2.83 -6.48
N LYS A 40 18.27 -2.34 -5.24
CA LYS A 40 17.37 -2.94 -4.23
C LYS A 40 16.01 -2.24 -4.12
N HIS A 41 15.75 -1.20 -4.90
CA HIS A 41 14.47 -0.49 -4.86
C HIS A 41 13.25 -1.37 -5.09
N GLY A 42 13.35 -2.34 -6.02
CA GLY A 42 12.26 -3.28 -6.26
C GLY A 42 11.90 -4.14 -5.04
N HIS A 43 12.89 -4.51 -4.21
CA HIS A 43 12.65 -5.27 -2.98
C HIS A 43 12.02 -4.38 -1.90
N ALA A 44 12.56 -3.18 -1.69
CA ALA A 44 12.04 -2.22 -0.73
C ALA A 44 10.59 -1.81 -1.05
N MET A 45 10.30 -1.56 -2.33
CA MET A 45 8.94 -1.25 -2.81
C MET A 45 7.99 -2.44 -2.63
N ALA A 46 8.44 -3.66 -2.92
CA ALA A 46 7.60 -4.86 -2.71
C ALA A 46 7.28 -5.09 -1.23
N ASP A 47 8.25 -4.85 -0.34
CA ASP A 47 8.05 -4.94 1.11
C ASP A 47 7.05 -3.88 1.60
N LEU A 48 7.22 -2.63 1.14
CA LEU A 48 6.28 -1.55 1.45
C LEU A 48 4.86 -1.87 1.00
N VAL A 49 4.68 -2.33 -0.24
CA VAL A 49 3.35 -2.70 -0.77
C VAL A 49 2.73 -3.83 0.04
N ALA A 50 3.51 -4.82 0.48
CA ALA A 50 3.02 -5.90 1.33
C ALA A 50 2.48 -5.40 2.68
N GLU A 51 3.17 -4.45 3.31
CA GLU A 51 2.72 -3.84 4.57
C GLU A 51 1.49 -2.94 4.39
N LEU A 52 1.41 -2.23 3.26
CA LEU A 52 0.21 -1.46 2.92
C LEU A 52 -1.02 -2.37 2.68
N ILE A 53 -0.84 -3.54 2.04
CA ILE A 53 -1.91 -4.53 1.87
C ILE A 53 -2.41 -5.03 3.23
N ASP A 54 -1.49 -5.40 4.13
CA ASP A 54 -1.83 -5.90 5.46
C ASP A 54 -2.60 -4.84 6.27
N ALA A 55 -2.08 -3.61 6.31
CA ALA A 55 -2.75 -2.49 6.97
C ALA A 55 -4.12 -2.15 6.36
N GLY A 56 -4.26 -2.24 5.04
CA GLY A 56 -5.53 -2.05 4.35
C GLY A 56 -6.56 -3.12 4.71
N MET A 57 -6.15 -4.38 4.79
CA MET A 57 -7.04 -5.49 5.19
C MET A 57 -7.44 -5.41 6.66
N ASP A 58 -6.52 -4.98 7.54
CA ASP A 58 -6.86 -4.69 8.93
C ASP A 58 -7.92 -3.58 9.01
N TYR A 59 -7.72 -2.50 8.26
CA TYR A 59 -8.60 -1.34 8.28
C TYR A 59 -10.00 -1.63 7.76
N TYR A 60 -10.12 -2.22 6.57
CA TYR A 60 -11.40 -2.41 5.92
C TYR A 60 -12.18 -3.61 6.44
N PHE A 61 -11.49 -4.66 6.88
CA PHE A 61 -12.13 -5.92 7.19
C PHE A 61 -12.02 -6.29 8.67
N VAL A 62 -10.80 -6.42 9.20
CA VAL A 62 -10.61 -6.90 10.58
C VAL A 62 -11.22 -5.97 11.61
N LYS A 63 -11.03 -4.65 11.48
CA LYS A 63 -11.66 -3.66 12.37
C LYS A 63 -13.19 -3.70 12.29
N ALA A 64 -13.76 -3.83 11.09
CA ALA A 64 -15.21 -3.93 10.91
C ALA A 64 -15.78 -5.20 11.56
N LEU A 65 -15.10 -6.34 11.42
CA LEU A 65 -15.53 -7.59 12.07
C LEU A 65 -15.49 -7.51 13.60
N LYS A 66 -14.46 -6.85 14.16
CA LYS A 66 -14.37 -6.59 15.60
C LYS A 66 -15.52 -5.72 16.10
N GLN A 67 -15.85 -4.67 15.36
CA GLN A 67 -16.98 -3.78 15.68
C GLN A 67 -18.35 -4.46 15.54
N ALA A 68 -18.46 -5.44 14.64
CA ALA A 68 -19.67 -6.22 14.44
C ALA A 68 -19.86 -7.37 15.46
N GLU A 69 -18.92 -7.54 16.40
CA GLU A 69 -19.01 -8.51 17.50
C GLU A 69 -19.33 -9.95 17.05
N ILE A 70 -18.75 -10.39 15.93
CA ILE A 70 -19.05 -11.67 15.28
C ILE A 70 -18.69 -12.94 16.09
N GLY A 71 -18.21 -12.76 17.32
CA GLY A 71 -17.75 -13.81 18.22
C GLY A 71 -16.31 -14.24 17.97
N PHE A 72 -15.65 -14.70 19.04
CA PHE A 72 -14.22 -15.00 19.07
C PHE A 72 -13.78 -16.04 18.03
N ILE A 73 -14.54 -17.13 17.87
CA ILE A 73 -14.18 -18.22 16.94
C ILE A 73 -14.25 -17.72 15.49
N SER A 74 -15.30 -16.97 15.15
CA SER A 74 -15.48 -16.38 13.82
C SER A 74 -14.38 -15.36 13.52
N GLU A 75 -14.03 -14.51 14.49
CA GLU A 75 -12.92 -13.56 14.36
C GLU A 75 -11.59 -14.27 14.08
N LYS A 76 -11.24 -15.30 14.86
CA LYS A 76 -9.98 -16.05 14.65
C LYS A 76 -9.95 -16.77 13.30
N SER A 77 -11.07 -17.34 12.88
CA SER A 77 -11.20 -17.98 11.57
C SER A 77 -11.02 -16.96 10.44
N ALA A 78 -11.65 -15.79 10.56
CA ALA A 78 -11.50 -14.70 9.60
C ALA A 78 -10.06 -14.18 9.55
N MET A 79 -9.42 -13.92 10.69
CA MET A 79 -8.02 -13.49 10.76
C MET A 79 -7.08 -14.48 10.04
N LEU A 80 -7.27 -15.79 10.23
CA LEU A 80 -6.47 -16.81 9.57
C LEU A 80 -6.67 -16.81 8.04
N GLY A 81 -7.93 -16.71 7.59
CA GLY A 81 -8.26 -16.62 6.17
C GLY A 81 -7.65 -15.38 5.52
N ILE A 82 -7.75 -14.23 6.19
CA ILE A 82 -7.20 -12.96 5.71
C ILE A 82 -5.67 -12.99 5.67
N ALA A 83 -5.01 -13.49 6.71
CA ALA A 83 -3.55 -13.64 6.70
C ALA A 83 -3.07 -14.50 5.51
N SER A 84 -3.82 -15.55 5.16
CA SER A 84 -3.53 -16.38 3.99
C SER A 84 -3.74 -15.61 2.68
N ALA A 85 -4.82 -14.83 2.56
CA ALA A 85 -5.08 -13.98 1.40
C ALA A 85 -4.02 -12.89 1.22
N VAL A 86 -3.66 -12.17 2.30
CA VAL A 86 -2.59 -11.16 2.31
C VAL A 86 -1.29 -11.77 1.82
N LYS A 87 -0.92 -12.96 2.30
CA LYS A 87 0.30 -13.65 1.85
C LYS A 87 0.29 -13.96 0.35
N LEU A 88 -0.85 -14.43 -0.18
CA LEU A 88 -0.98 -14.71 -1.61
C LEU A 88 -0.87 -13.44 -2.45
N ILE A 89 -1.60 -12.39 -2.07
CA ILE A 89 -1.58 -11.10 -2.78
C ILE A 89 -0.16 -10.51 -2.74
N SER A 90 0.47 -10.45 -1.56
CA SER A 90 1.84 -9.93 -1.41
C SER A 90 2.87 -10.75 -2.19
N SER A 91 2.70 -12.08 -2.30
CA SER A 91 3.56 -12.92 -3.13
C SER A 91 3.43 -12.59 -4.62
N VAL A 92 2.20 -12.37 -5.10
CA VAL A 92 1.97 -11.97 -6.50
C VAL A 92 2.55 -10.58 -6.75
N SER A 93 2.26 -9.60 -5.88
CA SER A 93 2.80 -8.24 -5.99
C SER A 93 4.33 -8.24 -6.04
N ARG A 94 4.98 -8.97 -5.11
CA ARG A 94 6.45 -9.08 -5.07
C ARG A 94 7.02 -9.61 -6.37
N LYS A 95 6.42 -10.66 -6.96
CA LYS A 95 6.91 -11.28 -8.20
C LYS A 95 7.06 -10.27 -9.35
N PHE A 96 6.17 -9.29 -9.42
CA PHE A 96 6.22 -8.23 -10.43
C PHE A 96 7.12 -7.07 -10.01
N ILE A 97 6.91 -6.53 -8.81
CA ILE A 97 7.58 -5.29 -8.36
C ILE A 97 9.11 -5.44 -8.30
N VAL A 98 9.63 -6.58 -7.84
CA VAL A 98 11.10 -6.78 -7.72
C VAL A 98 11.84 -6.79 -9.05
N ARG A 99 11.12 -6.91 -10.18
CA ARG A 99 11.67 -6.98 -11.54
C ARG A 99 11.45 -5.70 -12.34
N MET A 100 10.80 -4.71 -11.75
CA MET A 100 10.53 -3.44 -12.40
C MET A 100 11.81 -2.62 -12.54
N ASP A 101 11.93 -1.91 -13.65
CA ASP A 101 12.97 -0.90 -13.82
C ASP A 101 12.64 0.40 -13.03
N ALA A 102 13.59 1.33 -12.99
CA ALA A 102 13.44 2.58 -12.25
C ALA A 102 12.22 3.41 -12.68
N ASN A 103 11.90 3.45 -13.98
CA ASN A 103 10.74 4.19 -14.48
C ASN A 103 9.43 3.55 -14.02
N GLN A 104 9.35 2.22 -14.09
CA GLN A 104 8.18 1.46 -13.63
C GLN A 104 7.99 1.60 -12.11
N LEU A 105 9.07 1.55 -11.34
CA LEU A 105 9.02 1.78 -9.88
C LEU A 105 8.58 3.21 -9.55
N SER A 106 9.03 4.22 -10.31
CA SER A 106 8.61 5.60 -10.15
C SER A 106 7.11 5.80 -10.40
N ILE A 107 6.53 5.06 -11.35
CA ILE A 107 5.07 5.05 -11.58
C ILE A 107 4.33 4.49 -10.35
N VAL A 108 4.81 3.38 -9.78
CA VAL A 108 4.24 2.80 -8.56
C VAL A 108 4.36 3.76 -7.37
N ALA A 109 5.53 4.39 -7.21
CA ALA A 109 5.79 5.39 -6.18
C ALA A 109 4.84 6.59 -6.30
N SER A 110 4.68 7.13 -7.52
CA SER A 110 3.75 8.23 -7.81
C SER A 110 2.31 7.85 -7.48
N HIS A 111 1.91 6.61 -7.77
CA HIS A 111 0.60 6.11 -7.39
C HIS A 111 0.43 6.07 -5.86
N ILE A 112 1.38 5.50 -5.11
CA ILE A 112 1.35 5.47 -3.65
C ILE A 112 1.31 6.89 -3.06
N GLN A 113 2.14 7.80 -3.56
CA GLN A 113 2.13 9.22 -3.14
C GLN A 113 0.78 9.88 -3.38
N SER A 114 0.15 9.62 -4.53
CA SER A 114 -1.19 10.14 -4.82
C SER A 114 -2.24 9.67 -3.81
N LEU A 115 -2.05 8.48 -3.22
CA LEU A 115 -2.88 7.91 -2.16
C LEU A 115 -2.48 8.40 -0.75
N ALA A 116 -1.25 8.85 -0.55
CA ALA A 116 -0.80 9.43 0.72
C ALA A 116 -1.17 10.92 0.84
N ALA A 117 -1.20 11.65 -0.27
CA ALA A 117 -1.58 13.06 -0.32
C ALA A 117 -3.08 13.20 -0.07
N SER A 118 -3.49 13.30 1.20
CA SER A 118 -4.81 13.80 1.57
C SER A 118 -4.92 15.26 1.15
N LYS A 119 -6.05 15.63 0.54
CA LYS A 119 -6.47 17.04 0.43
C LYS A 119 -6.81 17.59 1.80
#